data_AF-A0A518IQ05-F1
#
_entry.id   AF-A0A518IQ05-F1
#
_cell.length_a   1.000
_cell.length_b   1.000
_cell.length_c   1.000
_cell.angle_alpha   90.00
_cell.angle_beta   90.00
_cell.angle_gamma   90.00
#
_symmetry.space_group_name_H-M   'P 1'
#
loop_
_entity.id
_entity.type
_entity.pdbx_description
1 polymer ?
#
loop_
_entity_poly.entity_id
_entity_poly.type
_entity_poly.pdbx_seq_one_letter_code
_entity_poly.pdbx_strand_id
1 'polypeptide(L)'
;MQTELRSDLDDWKKSFRDELSSHLATLVLDQDIYGFAIEPSEDLSSMHFITCVGRESNLKGEVSGSRAWLDRRYCHVEWDGYLPPSDFGGSLERLNAISEKYHNLLIDSDTCEFTEDGNEFRDTWYAEILAVMIELDKNGSFGKIWFKIISFSDFDHPIQKESFTRLNRDRALNDAESLFDIG
;
A
#
# COMPACT_ATOMS: atom_id res chain seq x y z
N MET A 1 3.90 -3.45 27.35
CA MET A 1 3.66 -2.42 26.32
C MET A 1 4.03 -2.90 24.92
N GLN A 2 5.30 -3.23 24.61
CA GLN A 2 5.67 -3.77 23.28
C GLN A 2 4.92 -5.06 22.89
N THR A 3 4.71 -6.00 23.83
CA THR A 3 3.89 -7.21 23.59
C THR A 3 2.43 -6.89 23.27
N GLU A 4 1.86 -5.84 23.88
CA GLU A 4 0.48 -5.42 23.63
C GLU A 4 0.37 -4.69 22.30
N LEU A 5 1.34 -3.82 21.97
CA LEU A 5 1.42 -3.15 20.66
C LEU A 5 1.48 -4.19 19.53
N ARG A 6 2.28 -5.24 19.69
CA ARG A 6 2.34 -6.34 18.72
C ARG A 6 1.00 -7.06 18.59
N SER A 7 0.33 -7.35 19.71
CA SER A 7 -0.99 -7.98 19.69
C SER A 7 -2.04 -7.12 18.98
N ASP A 8 -2.05 -5.81 19.23
CA ASP A 8 -2.97 -4.87 18.59
C ASP A 8 -2.67 -4.76 17.07
N LEU A 9 -1.40 -4.80 16.68
CA LEU A 9 -1.00 -4.84 15.27
C LEU A 9 -1.41 -6.14 14.57
N ASP A 10 -1.32 -7.29 15.24
CA ASP A 10 -1.77 -8.57 14.70
C ASP A 10 -3.32 -8.58 14.50
N ASP A 11 -4.07 -7.98 15.42
CA ASP A 11 -5.52 -7.79 15.29
C ASP A 11 -5.89 -6.82 14.16
N TRP A 12 -5.13 -5.72 14.01
CA TRP A 12 -5.24 -4.83 12.87
C TRP A 12 -4.99 -5.59 11.56
N LYS A 13 -3.89 -6.34 11.47
CA LYS A 13 -3.51 -7.11 10.27
C LYS A 13 -4.61 -8.06 9.84
N LYS A 14 -5.25 -8.74 10.78
CA LYS A 14 -6.38 -9.63 10.50
C LYS A 14 -7.54 -8.88 9.87
N SER A 15 -7.91 -7.73 10.44
CA SER A 15 -9.00 -6.88 9.93
C SER A 15 -8.67 -6.35 8.54
N PHE A 16 -7.46 -5.84 8.36
CA PHE A 16 -6.96 -5.34 7.08
C PHE A 16 -6.98 -6.42 5.99
N ARG A 17 -6.54 -7.65 6.30
CA ARG A 17 -6.59 -8.76 5.34
C ARG A 17 -8.02 -9.09 4.91
N ASP A 18 -8.93 -9.20 5.88
CA ASP A 18 -10.32 -9.58 5.61
C ASP A 18 -11.02 -8.50 4.76
N GLU A 19 -10.78 -7.22 5.08
CA GLU A 19 -11.31 -6.07 4.35
C GLU A 19 -10.69 -5.93 2.95
N LEU A 20 -9.36 -6.05 2.82
CA LEU A 20 -8.68 -6.03 1.52
C LEU A 20 -9.16 -7.17 0.62
N SER A 21 -9.36 -8.37 1.17
CA SER A 21 -9.91 -9.50 0.41
C SER A 21 -11.31 -9.19 -0.13
N SER A 22 -12.18 -8.61 0.71
CA SER A 22 -13.53 -8.20 0.31
C SER A 22 -13.51 -7.09 -0.76
N HIS A 23 -12.63 -6.10 -0.58
CA HIS A 23 -12.45 -5.01 -1.52
C HIS A 23 -11.98 -5.52 -2.89
N LEU A 24 -10.96 -6.39 -2.90
CA LEU A 24 -10.45 -7.02 -4.12
C LEU A 24 -11.51 -7.86 -4.84
N ALA A 25 -12.37 -8.58 -4.11
CA ALA A 25 -13.46 -9.35 -4.70
C ALA A 25 -14.43 -8.47 -5.52
N THR A 26 -14.56 -7.19 -5.17
CA THR A 26 -15.32 -6.21 -5.95
C THR A 26 -14.52 -5.70 -7.15
N LEU A 27 -13.25 -5.33 -6.94
CA LEU A 27 -12.39 -4.78 -8.00
C LEU A 27 -12.15 -5.76 -9.15
N VAL A 28 -12.01 -7.07 -8.88
CA VAL A 28 -11.73 -8.06 -9.93
C VAL A 28 -12.85 -8.19 -10.97
N LEU A 29 -14.08 -7.76 -10.63
CA LEU A 29 -15.22 -7.75 -11.54
C LEU A 29 -15.03 -6.71 -12.67
N ASP A 30 -14.32 -5.62 -12.41
CA ASP A 30 -14.10 -4.53 -13.36
C ASP A 30 -12.98 -4.89 -14.34
N GLN A 31 -13.33 -5.16 -15.60
CA GLN A 31 -12.41 -5.59 -16.66
C GLN A 31 -11.37 -4.54 -17.07
N ASP A 32 -11.55 -3.29 -16.65
CA ASP A 32 -10.71 -2.16 -17.02
C ASP A 32 -9.52 -1.95 -16.05
N ILE A 33 -9.59 -2.52 -14.85
CA ILE A 33 -8.54 -2.36 -13.83
C ILE A 33 -7.35 -3.27 -14.14
N TYR A 34 -6.16 -2.68 -14.20
CA TYR A 34 -4.89 -3.37 -14.37
C TYR A 34 -3.95 -3.24 -13.16
N GLY A 35 -4.10 -2.16 -12.41
CA GLY A 35 -3.17 -1.75 -11.35
C GLY A 35 -3.88 -1.50 -10.03
N PHE A 36 -3.20 -1.77 -8.92
CA PHE A 36 -3.68 -1.48 -7.56
C PHE A 36 -2.54 -0.97 -6.69
N ALA A 37 -2.76 0.13 -5.98
CA ALA A 37 -1.79 0.68 -5.04
C ALA A 37 -2.43 0.91 -3.68
N ILE A 38 -1.64 0.71 -2.62
CA ILE A 38 -1.93 1.17 -1.26
C ILE A 38 -0.89 2.21 -0.88
N GLU A 39 -1.34 3.34 -0.37
CA GLU A 39 -0.49 4.41 0.15
C GLU A 39 -0.77 4.55 1.65
N PRO A 40 0.09 3.99 2.52
CA PRO A 40 -0.01 4.18 3.95
C PRO A 40 0.56 5.55 4.35
N SER A 41 -0.03 6.15 5.38
CA SER A 41 0.44 7.42 5.91
C SER A 41 1.80 7.27 6.60
N GLU A 42 2.68 8.24 6.40
CA GLU A 42 3.96 8.29 7.10
C GLU A 42 3.85 8.83 8.53
N ASP A 43 2.75 9.53 8.85
CA ASP A 43 2.51 10.18 10.13
C ASP A 43 1.88 9.21 11.16
N LEU A 44 2.67 8.81 12.15
CA LEU A 44 2.23 7.95 13.25
C LEU A 44 1.22 8.61 14.19
N SER A 45 1.05 9.94 14.13
CA SER A 45 0.04 10.67 14.93
C SER A 45 -1.35 10.65 14.28
N SER A 46 -1.41 10.28 13.00
CA SER A 46 -2.64 10.22 12.20
C SER A 46 -2.56 9.06 11.22
N MET A 47 -2.46 7.84 11.75
CA MET A 47 -2.28 6.64 10.95
C MET A 47 -3.50 6.30 10.09
N HIS A 48 -3.30 6.23 8.79
CA HIS A 48 -4.30 5.83 7.82
C HIS A 48 -3.65 5.22 6.57
N PHE A 49 -4.46 4.80 5.62
CA PHE A 49 -4.00 4.49 4.27
C PHE A 49 -5.11 4.78 3.28
N ILE A 50 -4.72 4.97 2.03
CA ILE A 50 -5.63 5.13 0.89
C ILE A 50 -5.28 4.11 -0.19
N THR A 51 -6.21 3.87 -1.09
CA THR A 51 -6.02 2.94 -2.21
C THR A 51 -6.39 3.61 -3.51
N CYS A 52 -5.66 3.31 -4.58
CA CYS A 52 -5.99 3.75 -5.93
C CYS A 52 -5.82 2.62 -6.95
N VAL A 53 -6.42 2.80 -8.13
CA VAL A 53 -6.45 1.79 -9.20
C VAL A 53 -6.05 2.33 -10.56
N GLY A 54 -5.21 1.59 -11.26
CA GLY A 54 -4.81 1.88 -12.63
C GLY A 54 -5.83 1.29 -13.61
N ARG A 55 -6.25 2.08 -14.60
CA ARG A 55 -7.29 1.72 -15.58
C ARG A 55 -6.79 1.75 -17.01
N GLU A 56 -7.07 0.70 -17.78
CA GLU A 56 -6.67 0.60 -19.20
C GLU A 56 -7.31 1.71 -20.04
N SER A 57 -8.52 2.14 -19.70
CA SER A 57 -9.20 3.28 -20.32
C SER A 57 -8.39 4.58 -20.28
N ASN A 58 -7.60 4.80 -19.23
CA ASN A 58 -6.84 6.03 -18.99
C ASN A 58 -5.55 6.10 -19.83
N LEU A 59 -5.21 5.00 -20.50
CA LEU A 59 -4.05 4.90 -21.40
C LEU A 59 -4.44 5.08 -22.88
N LYS A 60 -5.73 5.22 -23.18
CA LYS A 60 -6.20 5.38 -24.57
C LYS A 60 -5.65 6.66 -25.19
N GLY A 61 -5.05 6.52 -26.37
CA GLY A 61 -4.47 7.64 -27.12
C GLY A 61 -3.01 7.92 -26.81
N GLU A 62 -2.44 7.28 -25.78
CA GLU A 62 -1.02 7.37 -25.46
C GLU A 62 -0.19 6.40 -26.31
N VAL A 63 1.03 6.81 -26.67
CA VAL A 63 1.97 5.94 -27.39
C VAL A 63 2.66 5.02 -26.39
N SER A 64 2.50 3.71 -26.55
CA SER A 64 3.17 2.69 -25.73
C SER A 64 4.68 2.95 -25.66
N GLY A 65 5.24 2.93 -24.45
CA GLY A 65 6.66 3.18 -24.21
C GLY A 65 7.07 4.67 -24.20
N SER A 66 6.15 5.60 -24.48
CA SER A 66 6.40 7.01 -24.21
C SER A 66 6.46 7.29 -22.71
N ARG A 67 7.13 8.37 -22.30
CA ARG A 67 7.22 8.75 -20.89
C ARG A 67 5.84 8.92 -20.23
N ALA A 68 4.92 9.61 -20.90
CA ALA A 68 3.55 9.80 -20.42
C ALA A 68 2.79 8.47 -20.26
N TRP A 69 3.00 7.51 -21.18
CA TRP A 69 2.41 6.18 -21.05
C TRP A 69 2.99 5.43 -19.85
N LEU A 70 4.31 5.49 -19.63
CA LEU A 70 4.96 4.85 -18.49
C LEU A 70 4.53 5.47 -17.15
N ASP A 71 4.48 6.80 -17.07
CA ASP A 71 4.02 7.51 -15.88
C ASP A 71 2.58 7.11 -15.56
N ARG A 72 1.66 7.17 -16.52
CA ARG A 72 0.28 6.70 -16.28
C ARG A 72 0.17 5.20 -15.99
N ARG A 73 1.05 4.37 -16.55
CA ARG A 73 1.01 2.91 -16.35
C ARG A 73 1.50 2.50 -14.97
N TYR A 74 2.58 3.13 -14.48
CA TYR A 74 3.34 2.65 -13.33
C TYR A 74 3.46 3.65 -12.17
N CYS A 75 3.07 4.91 -12.40
CA CYS A 75 3.05 5.94 -11.38
C CYS A 75 1.62 6.09 -10.81
N HIS A 76 1.40 5.51 -9.64
CA HIS A 76 0.15 5.58 -8.89
C HIS A 76 -0.40 7.01 -8.66
N VAL A 77 0.47 8.04 -8.58
CA VAL A 77 0.05 9.45 -8.45
C VAL A 77 -0.72 9.96 -9.67
N GLU A 78 -0.55 9.30 -10.81
CA GLU A 78 -1.24 9.62 -12.06
C GLU A 78 -2.57 8.84 -12.20
N TRP A 79 -2.94 8.04 -11.19
CA TRP A 79 -4.15 7.23 -11.23
C TRP A 79 -5.33 7.94 -10.56
N ASP A 80 -6.52 7.63 -11.06
CA ASP A 80 -7.74 8.13 -10.47
C ASP A 80 -8.09 7.35 -9.19
N GLY A 81 -8.65 8.09 -8.22
CA GLY A 81 -9.30 7.51 -7.06
C GLY A 81 -8.36 7.33 -5.88
N TYR A 82 -8.13 8.42 -5.14
CA TYR A 82 -7.85 8.32 -3.71
C TYR A 82 -9.18 8.13 -3.00
N LEU A 83 -9.72 6.92 -3.07
CA LEU A 83 -10.91 6.61 -2.28
C LEU A 83 -10.40 6.30 -0.86
N PRO A 84 -10.81 7.04 0.20
CA PRO A 84 -10.78 6.46 1.53
C PRO A 84 -11.71 5.25 1.44
N PRO A 85 -11.18 4.03 1.55
CA PRO A 85 -11.96 2.91 1.09
C PRO A 85 -12.97 2.62 2.21
N SER A 86 -14.25 2.96 1.98
CA SER A 86 -15.36 2.72 2.92
C SER A 86 -15.41 1.27 3.40
N ASP A 87 -14.80 0.39 2.63
CA ASP A 87 -14.67 -1.04 2.88
C ASP A 87 -13.65 -1.38 3.98
N PHE A 88 -12.90 -0.41 4.52
CA PHE A 88 -11.81 -0.60 5.49
C PHE A 88 -12.07 0.06 6.85
N GLY A 89 -13.35 0.26 7.20
CA GLY A 89 -13.72 0.93 8.44
C GLY A 89 -13.06 0.30 9.68
N GLY A 90 -13.01 -1.03 9.77
CA GLY A 90 -12.45 -1.72 10.92
C GLY A 90 -10.93 -1.65 11.02
N SER A 91 -10.21 -1.73 9.90
CA SER A 91 -8.75 -1.55 9.93
C SER A 91 -8.34 -0.10 10.20
N LEU A 92 -9.06 0.89 9.66
CA LEU A 92 -8.79 2.30 9.93
C LEU A 92 -9.11 2.68 11.38
N GLU A 93 -10.23 2.22 11.94
CA GLU A 93 -10.56 2.41 13.36
C GLU A 93 -9.48 1.81 14.28
N ARG A 94 -8.94 0.64 13.94
CA ARG A 94 -7.87 0.01 14.72
C ARG A 94 -6.55 0.76 14.62
N LEU A 95 -6.18 1.30 13.45
CA LEU A 95 -4.99 2.15 13.33
C LEU A 95 -5.13 3.40 14.21
N ASN A 96 -6.28 4.08 14.15
CA ASN A 96 -6.53 5.22 15.02
C ASN A 96 -6.39 4.84 16.50
N ALA A 97 -6.97 3.71 16.91
CA ALA A 97 -6.84 3.23 18.29
C ALA A 97 -5.38 2.94 18.69
N ILE A 98 -4.56 2.38 17.79
CA ILE A 98 -3.13 2.17 18.05
C ILE A 98 -2.41 3.52 18.18
N SER A 99 -2.66 4.47 17.27
CA SER A 99 -2.05 5.80 17.30
C SER A 99 -2.33 6.53 18.60
N GLU A 100 -3.59 6.53 19.06
CA GLU A 100 -4.01 7.16 20.31
C GLU A 100 -3.42 6.45 21.54
N LYS A 101 -3.52 5.11 21.60
CA LYS A 101 -3.11 4.31 22.76
C LYS A 101 -1.61 4.33 22.98
N TYR A 102 -0.82 4.37 21.89
CA TYR A 102 0.63 4.27 21.92
C TYR A 102 1.33 5.57 21.54
N HIS A 103 0.64 6.71 21.51
CA HIS A 103 1.19 7.99 21.07
C HIS A 103 2.57 8.30 21.67
N ASN A 104 2.68 8.33 23.01
CA ASN A 104 3.94 8.65 23.70
C ASN A 104 5.03 7.58 23.56
N LEU A 105 4.68 6.37 23.12
CA LEU A 105 5.65 5.34 22.80
C LEU A 105 6.22 5.56 21.40
N LEU A 106 5.37 5.92 20.44
CA LEU A 106 5.74 6.03 19.02
C LEU A 106 6.30 7.41 18.66
N ILE A 107 5.89 8.45 19.39
CA ILE A 107 6.21 9.86 19.12
C ILE A 107 6.69 10.50 20.42
N ASP A 108 7.83 11.17 20.32
CA ASP A 108 8.33 12.02 21.39
C ASP A 108 7.45 13.27 21.48
N SER A 109 6.77 13.46 22.61
CA SER A 109 5.81 14.56 22.80
C SER A 109 6.47 15.94 22.85
N ASP A 110 7.77 16.03 23.13
CA ASP A 110 8.50 17.29 23.25
C ASP A 110 9.07 17.73 21.89
N THR A 111 9.51 16.78 21.06
CA THR A 111 10.10 17.08 19.74
C THR A 111 9.15 16.85 18.56
N CYS A 112 8.04 16.14 18.78
CA CYS A 112 7.14 15.63 17.74
C CYS A 112 7.85 14.72 16.72
N GLU A 113 9.00 14.14 17.08
CA GLU A 113 9.74 13.20 16.24
C GLU A 113 9.37 11.76 16.58
N PHE A 114 9.59 10.84 15.63
CA PHE A 114 9.40 9.41 15.90
C PHE A 114 10.49 8.90 16.83
N THR A 115 10.07 8.15 17.85
CA THR A 115 10.99 7.41 18.72
C THR A 115 11.63 6.25 17.95
N GLU A 116 12.59 5.56 18.57
CA GLU A 116 13.13 4.30 18.02
C GLU A 116 12.03 3.24 17.86
N ASP A 117 11.18 3.08 18.88
CA ASP A 117 10.00 2.20 18.84
C ASP A 117 9.01 2.61 17.74
N GLY A 118 8.85 3.92 17.51
CA GLY A 118 8.01 4.48 16.45
C GLY A 118 8.51 4.11 15.06
N ASN A 119 9.80 4.27 14.79
CA ASN A 119 10.41 3.88 13.53
C ASN A 119 10.31 2.37 13.29
N GLU A 120 10.61 1.54 14.30
CA GLU A 120 10.48 0.08 14.20
C GLU A 120 9.01 -0.34 13.95
N PHE A 121 8.07 0.30 14.64
CA PHE A 121 6.65 0.04 14.44
C PHE A 121 6.21 0.39 13.02
N ARG A 122 6.61 1.55 12.48
CA ARG A 122 6.27 1.97 11.12
C ARG A 122 6.77 0.97 10.08
N ASP A 123 8.05 0.58 10.18
CA ASP A 123 8.66 -0.37 9.26
C ASP A 123 7.97 -1.74 9.35
N THR A 124 7.63 -2.18 10.57
CA THR A 124 6.86 -3.40 10.80
C THR A 124 5.47 -3.31 10.17
N TRP A 125 4.75 -2.20 10.39
CA TRP A 125 3.42 -1.99 9.85
C TRP A 125 3.42 -2.07 8.31
N TYR A 126 4.37 -1.40 7.65
CA TYR A 126 4.53 -1.48 6.20
C TYR A 126 4.85 -2.90 5.71
N ALA A 127 5.72 -3.62 6.43
CA ALA A 127 6.01 -5.01 6.14
C ALA A 127 4.78 -5.92 6.29
N GLU A 128 3.89 -5.63 7.25
CA GLU A 128 2.64 -6.38 7.44
C GLU A 128 1.61 -6.09 6.33
N ILE A 129 1.52 -4.85 5.83
CA ILE A 129 0.75 -4.53 4.61
C ILE A 129 1.25 -5.40 3.45
N LEU A 130 2.57 -5.40 3.21
CA LEU A 130 3.18 -6.17 2.12
C LEU A 130 2.92 -7.67 2.28
N ALA A 131 3.05 -8.19 3.50
CA ALA A 131 2.80 -9.60 3.79
C ALA A 131 1.36 -10.00 3.44
N VAL A 132 0.38 -9.17 3.80
CA VAL A 132 -1.04 -9.40 3.46
C VAL A 132 -1.27 -9.34 1.94
N MET A 133 -0.71 -8.34 1.25
CA MET A 133 -0.83 -8.25 -0.21
C MET A 133 -0.25 -9.49 -0.91
N ILE A 134 0.92 -9.98 -0.45
CA ILE A 134 1.55 -11.19 -0.99
C ILE A 134 0.69 -12.43 -0.72
N GLU A 135 0.11 -12.55 0.47
CA GLU A 135 -0.79 -13.65 0.81
C GLU A 135 -2.00 -13.68 -0.13
N LEU A 136 -2.65 -12.52 -0.31
CA LEU A 136 -3.83 -12.39 -1.17
C LEU A 136 -3.51 -12.62 -2.65
N ASP A 137 -2.34 -12.20 -3.12
CA ASP A 137 -1.84 -12.48 -4.47
C ASP A 137 -1.62 -13.98 -4.70
N LYS A 138 -0.94 -14.66 -3.77
CA LYS A 138 -0.74 -16.11 -3.83
C LYS A 138 -2.04 -16.90 -3.83
N ASN A 139 -3.07 -16.38 -3.18
CA ASN A 139 -4.42 -16.96 -3.15
C ASN A 139 -5.27 -16.57 -4.38
N GLY A 140 -4.73 -15.77 -5.30
CA GLY A 140 -5.42 -15.35 -6.53
C GLY A 140 -6.45 -14.25 -6.33
N SER A 141 -6.50 -13.59 -5.17
CA SER A 141 -7.52 -12.57 -4.84
C SER A 141 -7.42 -11.34 -5.73
N PHE A 142 -6.21 -11.02 -6.22
CA PHE A 142 -6.00 -9.93 -7.19
C PHE A 142 -6.50 -10.26 -8.60
N GLY A 143 -6.80 -11.53 -8.90
CA GLY A 143 -7.29 -11.97 -10.19
C GLY A 143 -6.40 -11.51 -11.35
N LYS A 144 -6.94 -10.63 -12.19
CA LYS A 144 -6.26 -10.09 -13.39
C LYS A 144 -5.45 -8.81 -13.14
N ILE A 145 -5.58 -8.20 -11.96
CA ILE A 145 -4.78 -7.03 -11.59
C ILE A 145 -3.34 -7.51 -11.52
N TRP A 146 -2.49 -7.04 -12.43
CA TRP A 146 -1.15 -7.59 -12.61
C TRP A 146 -0.05 -6.66 -12.11
N PHE A 147 -0.34 -5.36 -11.94
CA PHE A 147 0.57 -4.41 -11.31
C PHE A 147 0.08 -4.04 -9.90
N LYS A 148 0.91 -4.24 -8.87
CA LYS A 148 0.60 -3.94 -7.47
C LYS A 148 1.76 -3.23 -6.79
N ILE A 149 1.48 -2.27 -5.92
CA ILE A 149 2.54 -1.54 -5.24
C ILE A 149 2.08 -0.99 -3.88
N ILE A 150 3.00 -0.96 -2.90
CA ILE A 150 2.89 -0.06 -1.75
C ILE A 150 3.62 1.21 -2.13
N SER A 151 2.95 2.33 -1.98
CA SER A 151 3.32 3.55 -2.65
C SER A 151 3.42 4.73 -1.72
N PHE A 152 4.36 5.61 -2.00
CA PHE A 152 4.59 6.86 -1.30
C PHE A 152 4.80 7.96 -2.33
N SER A 153 4.56 9.21 -1.90
CA SER A 153 4.97 10.38 -2.68
C SER A 153 6.49 10.44 -2.87
N ASP A 154 7.25 9.88 -1.92
CA ASP A 154 8.69 9.66 -2.05
C ASP A 154 8.97 8.29 -2.68
N PHE A 155 9.42 8.30 -3.94
CA PHE A 155 9.65 7.08 -4.71
C PHE A 155 10.83 6.23 -4.21
N ASP A 156 11.68 6.79 -3.33
CA ASP A 156 12.89 6.13 -2.82
C ASP A 156 12.64 5.29 -1.55
N HIS A 157 11.39 5.24 -1.05
CA HIS A 157 11.10 4.49 0.17
C HIS A 157 11.41 2.99 -0.01
N PRO A 158 12.21 2.34 0.86
CA PRO A 158 12.66 0.96 0.66
C PRO A 158 11.53 -0.06 0.44
N ILE A 159 10.43 0.07 1.19
CA ILE A 159 9.26 -0.82 1.03
C ILE A 159 8.58 -0.68 -0.33
N GLN A 160 8.67 0.47 -1.01
CA GLN A 160 8.09 0.65 -2.33
C GLN A 160 8.80 -0.25 -3.35
N LYS A 161 10.13 -0.19 -3.38
CA LYS A 161 10.96 -1.09 -4.20
C LYS A 161 10.76 -2.56 -3.84
N GLU A 162 10.70 -2.87 -2.54
CA GLU A 162 10.46 -4.24 -2.09
C GLU A 162 9.09 -4.75 -2.54
N SER A 163 8.04 -3.94 -2.37
CA SER A 163 6.67 -4.30 -2.76
C SER A 163 6.58 -4.51 -4.28
N PHE A 164 7.19 -3.64 -5.07
CA PHE A 164 7.23 -3.78 -6.52
C PHE A 164 7.89 -5.10 -6.92
N THR A 165 9.07 -5.40 -6.35
CA THR A 165 9.83 -6.62 -6.66
C THR A 165 9.08 -7.89 -6.25
N ARG A 166 8.39 -7.88 -5.11
CA ARG A 166 7.77 -9.09 -4.53
C ARG A 166 6.35 -9.37 -5.04
N LEU A 167 5.63 -8.35 -5.47
CA LEU A 167 4.23 -8.47 -5.91
C LEU A 167 4.08 -8.58 -7.44
N ASN A 168 5.10 -8.21 -8.21
CA ASN A 168 5.02 -8.13 -9.66
C ASN A 168 5.97 -9.12 -10.35
N ARG A 169 5.64 -9.47 -11.59
CA ARG A 169 6.40 -10.42 -12.41
C ARG A 169 6.45 -9.98 -13.87
N ASP A 170 7.36 -10.58 -14.61
CA ASP A 170 7.46 -10.50 -16.08
C ASP A 170 7.38 -9.06 -16.60
N ARG A 171 6.28 -8.72 -17.27
CA ARG A 171 6.02 -7.45 -17.94
C ARG A 171 6.25 -6.24 -17.03
N ALA A 172 5.73 -6.27 -15.80
CA ALA A 172 5.84 -5.15 -14.89
C ALA A 172 7.32 -4.88 -14.53
N LEU A 173 8.06 -5.94 -14.23
CA LEU A 173 9.49 -5.85 -13.92
C LEU A 173 10.28 -5.32 -15.12
N ASN A 174 10.03 -5.85 -16.33
CA ASN A 174 10.75 -5.43 -17.53
C ASN A 174 10.44 -3.99 -17.96
N ASP A 175 9.18 -3.56 -17.85
CA ASP A 175 8.74 -2.26 -18.35
C ASP A 175 9.06 -1.12 -17.36
N ALA A 176 9.13 -1.41 -16.06
CA ALA A 176 9.23 -0.40 -15.01
C ALA A 176 10.51 -0.48 -14.18
N GLU A 177 11.46 -1.36 -14.54
CA GLU A 177 12.74 -1.54 -13.82
C GLU A 177 13.48 -0.22 -13.54
N SER A 178 13.53 0.65 -14.56
CA SER A 178 14.20 1.95 -14.52
C SER A 178 13.48 3.02 -13.70
N LEU A 179 12.24 2.75 -13.28
CA LEU A 179 11.48 3.65 -12.40
C LEU A 179 11.69 3.32 -10.92
N PHE A 180 12.21 2.14 -10.60
CA PHE A 180 12.39 1.65 -9.22
C PHE A 180 13.86 1.29 -8.91
N ASP A 181 14.79 1.74 -9.75
CA ASP A 181 16.24 1.51 -9.64
C ASP A 181 16.60 0.05 -9.31
N ILE A 182 15.92 -0.90 -9.95
CA ILE A 182 16.30 -2.32 -9.87
C ILE A 182 17.46 -2.52 -10.86
N GLY A 183 18.68 -2.64 -10.34
CA GLY A 183 19.91 -2.79 -11.12
C GLY A 183 21.07 -3.26 -10.26
#